data_AF-A0A642C3V9-F1
#
_entry.id   AF-A0A642C3V9-F1
#
_cell.length_a   1.000
_cell.length_b   1.000
_cell.length_c   1.000
_cell.angle_alpha   90.00
_cell.angle_beta   90.00
_cell.angle_gamma   90.00
#
_symmetry.space_group_name_H-M   'P 1'
#
loop_
_entity.id
_entity.type
_entity.pdbx_description
1 polymer ?
#
loop_
_entity_poly.entity_id
_entity_poly.type
_entity_poly.pdbx_seq_one_letter_code
_entity_poly.pdbx_strand_id
1 'polypeptide(L)'
;MRTLFFILFFVLGFCYIQARGQKPAHVIITAGQSNTDGRVPNNRLPDYIKAMAVDSTYTAGAYKYCHIAHNRTDGMFVPFWPLSHPKSKPYTWGYDAIAYYWLEQLFQEDFYVIKWAIGGTAIAAPVTTPFRGTYWSADPKWLAENTATSEKGKSLLLSLIANIDASIDQTLSKLKQGYQIDAFVWHQGESDYEHGKEYYQNLKGVVSYVRNHLTEKTGKDYSELPFIFGTVSRKNKRYNSDVEEGMRRYAKEDKNAYLIDMSEAELMGDKLHFNQVSAEYMGKQ
;
A
#
# COMPACT_ATOMS: atom_id res chain seq x y z
N MET A 1 25.40 -29.62 -51.54
CA MET A 1 24.51 -30.00 -50.42
C MET A 1 25.14 -29.89 -49.03
N ARG A 2 26.47 -29.89 -48.87
CA ARG A 2 27.13 -29.73 -47.55
C ARG A 2 27.23 -28.28 -47.04
N THR A 3 27.18 -27.29 -47.93
CA THR A 3 27.35 -25.86 -47.58
C THR A 3 26.05 -25.18 -47.14
N LEU A 4 24.87 -25.73 -47.48
CA LEU A 4 23.57 -25.18 -47.09
C LEU A 4 23.15 -25.55 -45.65
N PHE A 5 23.73 -26.62 -45.08
CA PHE A 5 23.39 -27.09 -43.73
C PHE A 5 24.01 -26.25 -42.61
N PHE A 6 25.12 -25.55 -42.87
CA PHE A 6 25.79 -24.71 -41.88
C PHE A 6 25.12 -23.35 -41.67
N ILE A 7 24.39 -22.84 -42.67
CA ILE A 7 23.68 -21.55 -42.56
C ILE A 7 22.40 -21.70 -41.73
N LEU A 8 21.73 -22.86 -41.78
CA LEU A 8 20.49 -23.08 -41.01
C LEU A 8 20.75 -23.18 -39.50
N PHE A 9 21.90 -23.72 -39.08
CA PHE A 9 22.29 -23.75 -37.66
C PHE A 9 22.75 -22.39 -37.13
N PHE A 10 23.30 -21.53 -37.98
CA PHE A 10 23.71 -20.17 -37.59
C PHE A 10 22.51 -19.21 -37.44
N VAL A 11 21.45 -19.40 -38.24
CA VAL A 11 20.22 -18.60 -38.15
C VAL A 11 19.31 -19.06 -36.99
N LEU A 12 19.31 -20.35 -36.65
CA LEU A 12 18.57 -20.87 -35.48
C LEU A 12 19.30 -20.61 -34.14
N GLY A 13 20.62 -20.43 -34.16
CA GLY A 13 21.42 -20.11 -32.96
C GLY A 13 21.29 -18.66 -32.47
N PHE A 14 20.77 -17.74 -33.30
CA PHE A 14 20.58 -16.33 -32.92
C PHE A 14 19.14 -15.98 -32.52
N CYS A 15 18.14 -16.81 -32.85
CA CYS A 15 16.78 -16.66 -32.33
C CYS A 15 16.58 -17.29 -30.94
N TYR A 16 17.58 -18.00 -30.43
CA TYR A 16 17.64 -18.57 -29.08
C TYR A 16 18.77 -17.95 -28.26
N ILE A 17 19.10 -16.67 -28.51
CA ILE A 17 19.53 -15.82 -27.38
C ILE A 17 18.30 -15.76 -26.48
N GLN A 18 18.24 -16.70 -25.55
CA GLN A 18 17.31 -16.71 -24.44
C GLN A 18 17.17 -15.26 -23.99
N ALA A 19 15.95 -14.73 -24.11
CA ALA A 19 15.50 -13.67 -23.24
C ALA A 19 15.88 -14.12 -21.83
N ARG A 20 17.02 -13.64 -21.34
CA ARG A 20 17.46 -13.88 -19.97
C ARG A 20 16.28 -13.41 -19.14
N GLY A 21 15.65 -14.35 -18.43
CA GLY A 21 14.44 -14.13 -17.64
C GLY A 21 14.65 -12.95 -16.69
N GLN A 22 14.30 -11.76 -17.15
CA GLN A 22 14.26 -10.58 -16.31
C GLN A 22 13.19 -10.85 -15.28
N LYS A 23 13.55 -10.68 -14.01
CA LYS A 23 12.58 -10.76 -12.93
C LYS A 23 11.54 -9.65 -13.16
N PRO A 24 10.25 -9.96 -12.98
CA PRO A 24 9.22 -8.94 -13.06
C PRO A 24 9.49 -7.85 -12.03
N ALA A 25 9.16 -6.60 -12.37
CA ALA A 25 9.24 -5.52 -11.40
C ALA A 25 8.29 -5.78 -10.22
N HIS A 26 8.77 -5.50 -9.02
CA HIS A 26 8.02 -5.64 -7.78
C HIS A 26 6.98 -4.53 -7.63
N VAL A 27 5.76 -4.89 -7.23
CA VAL A 27 4.65 -3.94 -7.01
C VAL A 27 4.02 -4.18 -5.64
N ILE A 28 3.95 -3.14 -4.83
CA ILE A 28 3.32 -3.15 -3.51
C ILE A 28 2.08 -2.28 -3.52
N ILE A 29 0.96 -2.80 -3.03
CA ILE A 29 -0.24 -1.99 -2.77
C ILE A 29 -0.20 -1.57 -1.32
N THR A 30 -0.45 -0.29 -1.03
CA THR A 30 -0.53 0.23 0.34
C THR A 30 -1.80 1.05 0.52
N ALA A 31 -2.61 0.72 1.51
CA ALA A 31 -3.81 1.47 1.81
C ALA A 31 -4.10 1.57 3.30
N GLY A 32 -4.97 2.52 3.67
CA GLY A 32 -5.37 2.69 5.06
C GLY A 32 -5.75 4.12 5.41
N GLN A 33 -5.57 4.48 6.68
CA GLN A 33 -5.93 5.80 7.19
C GLN A 33 -4.73 6.66 7.58
N SER A 34 -4.84 7.48 8.63
CA SER A 34 -3.85 8.49 9.00
C SER A 34 -2.48 7.94 9.39
N ASN A 35 -2.39 6.73 9.96
CA ASN A 35 -1.12 6.11 10.30
C ASN A 35 -0.39 5.52 9.06
N THR A 36 -1.13 5.06 8.03
CA THR A 36 -0.58 4.73 6.70
C THR A 36 -0.26 5.97 5.87
N ASP A 37 -1.14 6.96 5.89
CA ASP A 37 -0.92 8.23 5.21
C ASP A 37 0.34 8.89 5.78
N GLY A 38 0.45 8.98 7.12
CA GLY A 38 1.63 9.37 7.87
C GLY A 38 1.43 10.67 8.64
N ARG A 39 1.77 10.69 9.93
CA ARG A 39 1.62 11.87 10.82
C ARG A 39 2.86 12.20 11.63
N VAL A 40 3.94 11.41 11.50
CA VAL A 40 5.19 11.67 12.22
C VAL A 40 5.92 12.82 11.51
N PRO A 41 6.34 13.89 12.20
CA PRO A 41 7.07 14.99 11.56
C PRO A 41 8.41 14.55 10.92
N ASN A 42 8.75 15.11 9.75
CA ASN A 42 9.97 14.75 9.00
C ASN A 42 11.28 15.06 9.74
N ASN A 43 11.30 16.01 10.67
CA ASN A 43 12.47 16.22 11.53
C ASN A 43 12.76 15.03 12.47
N ARG A 44 11.80 14.09 12.61
CA ARG A 44 11.93 12.82 13.33
C ARG A 44 12.15 11.62 12.42
N LEU A 45 12.43 11.81 11.12
CA LEU A 45 12.90 10.72 10.26
C LEU A 45 14.14 10.06 10.87
N PRO A 46 14.31 8.73 10.68
CA PRO A 46 15.55 8.05 11.04
C PRO A 46 16.75 8.60 10.27
N ASP A 47 17.94 8.55 10.88
CA ASP A 47 19.15 9.17 10.32
C ASP A 47 19.54 8.57 8.96
N TYR A 48 19.29 7.27 8.75
CA TYR A 48 19.56 6.60 7.47
C TYR A 48 18.67 7.10 6.32
N ILE A 49 17.46 7.61 6.60
CA ILE A 49 16.62 8.26 5.59
C ILE A 49 16.98 9.73 5.46
N LYS A 50 17.27 10.42 6.57
CA LYS A 50 17.75 11.81 6.54
C LYS A 50 19.00 11.98 5.70
N ALA A 51 19.89 10.99 5.70
CA ALA A 51 21.10 10.98 4.86
C ALA A 51 20.81 11.03 3.35
N MET A 52 19.60 10.66 2.92
CA MET A 52 19.16 10.74 1.52
C MET A 52 18.48 12.07 1.16
N ALA A 53 18.26 12.96 2.14
CA ALA A 53 17.66 14.25 1.90
C ALA A 53 18.63 15.20 1.20
N VAL A 54 18.10 16.08 0.35
CA VAL A 54 18.87 17.12 -0.35
C VAL A 54 18.70 18.51 0.26
N ASP A 55 17.91 18.61 1.33
CA ASP A 55 17.69 19.84 2.09
C ASP A 55 17.77 19.58 3.61
N SER A 56 17.91 20.66 4.38
CA SER A 56 18.02 20.58 5.84
C SER A 56 16.68 20.44 6.57
N THR A 57 15.56 20.55 5.85
CA THR A 57 14.20 20.41 6.39
C THR A 57 13.61 19.02 6.17
N TYR A 58 14.36 18.14 5.52
CA TYR A 58 14.00 16.80 5.10
C TYR A 58 12.72 16.77 4.25
N THR A 59 12.54 17.77 3.38
CA THR A 59 11.35 17.94 2.53
C THR A 59 11.54 17.49 1.10
N ALA A 60 12.79 17.37 0.67
CA ALA A 60 13.18 16.87 -0.63
C ALA A 60 14.29 15.83 -0.46
N GLY A 61 14.22 14.84 -1.35
CA GLY A 61 15.13 13.72 -1.47
C GLY A 61 14.51 12.73 -2.44
N ALA A 62 15.14 11.59 -2.63
CA ALA A 62 14.55 10.50 -3.40
C ALA A 62 15.14 9.18 -2.94
N TYR A 63 14.25 8.22 -2.80
CA TYR A 63 14.57 6.81 -2.74
C TYR A 63 15.07 6.40 -4.12
N LYS A 64 16.14 5.61 -4.19
CA LYS A 64 16.81 5.33 -5.48
C LYS A 64 15.93 4.49 -6.39
N TYR A 65 15.21 3.53 -5.81
CA TYR A 65 14.51 2.50 -6.56
C TYR A 65 12.99 2.50 -6.34
N CYS A 66 12.49 3.20 -5.31
CA CYS A 66 11.07 3.24 -5.02
C CYS A 66 10.36 4.29 -5.89
N HIS A 67 9.43 3.84 -6.73
CA HIS A 67 8.54 4.69 -7.51
C HIS A 67 7.11 4.58 -6.97
N ILE A 68 6.39 5.70 -6.80
CA ILE A 68 5.07 5.70 -6.15
C ILE A 68 3.99 6.39 -6.98
N ALA A 69 2.80 5.81 -6.99
CA ALA A 69 1.54 6.42 -7.38
C ALA A 69 0.68 6.64 -6.13
N HIS A 70 0.84 7.81 -5.48
CA HIS A 70 0.18 8.15 -4.21
C HIS A 70 -1.07 9.01 -4.45
N ASN A 71 -2.25 8.50 -4.05
CA ASN A 71 -3.54 9.21 -4.09
C ASN A 71 -3.84 9.87 -5.47
N ARG A 72 -3.50 9.19 -6.56
CA ARG A 72 -3.67 9.68 -7.95
C ARG A 72 -4.24 8.59 -8.84
N THR A 73 -4.85 8.97 -9.96
CA THR A 73 -5.52 8.04 -10.89
C THR A 73 -5.13 8.28 -12.35
N ASP A 74 -3.98 8.93 -12.59
CA ASP A 74 -3.41 9.12 -13.93
C ASP A 74 -2.41 8.02 -14.32
N GLY A 75 -2.14 7.10 -13.40
CA GLY A 75 -1.27 5.94 -13.61
C GLY A 75 0.22 6.26 -13.67
N MET A 76 0.61 7.49 -13.31
CA MET A 76 2.00 7.93 -13.33
C MET A 76 2.69 7.67 -11.99
N PHE A 77 3.91 7.15 -12.05
CA PHE A 77 4.78 6.96 -10.90
C PHE A 77 5.84 8.06 -10.83
N VAL A 78 6.20 8.45 -9.61
CA VAL A 78 7.28 9.40 -9.35
C VAL A 78 8.25 8.80 -8.32
N PRO A 79 9.53 9.24 -8.29
CA PRO A 79 10.44 8.84 -7.23
C PRO A 79 9.84 9.14 -5.85
N PHE A 80 9.91 8.18 -4.94
CA PHE A 80 9.35 8.32 -3.60
C PHE A 80 10.24 9.18 -2.70
N TRP A 81 9.60 10.09 -1.96
CA TRP A 81 10.16 10.72 -0.77
C TRP A 81 9.09 10.71 0.33
N PRO A 82 9.44 10.51 1.62
CA PRO A 82 8.49 10.50 2.72
C PRO A 82 7.87 11.88 2.95
N LEU A 83 6.78 12.16 2.24
CA LEU A 83 6.09 13.45 2.27
C LEU A 83 4.59 13.23 2.10
N SER A 84 3.91 12.82 3.18
CA SER A 84 2.47 12.51 3.20
C SER A 84 1.62 13.70 2.76
N HIS A 85 1.93 14.88 3.29
CA HIS A 85 1.21 16.12 3.01
C HIS A 85 2.16 17.18 2.44
N PRO A 86 2.40 17.19 1.12
CA PRO A 86 3.31 18.16 0.50
C PRO A 86 2.82 19.61 0.62
N LYS A 87 1.52 19.80 0.92
CA LYS A 87 0.87 21.11 0.99
C LYS A 87 0.55 21.59 2.41
N SER A 88 0.82 20.79 3.45
CA SER A 88 0.56 21.21 4.84
C SER A 88 1.75 20.93 5.74
N LYS A 89 2.05 21.89 6.61
CA LYS A 89 3.05 21.75 7.67
C LYS A 89 2.39 21.26 8.97
N PRO A 90 3.09 20.49 9.82
CA PRO A 90 4.41 19.93 9.57
C PRO A 90 4.38 18.91 8.43
N TYR A 91 5.49 18.77 7.71
CA TYR A 91 5.67 17.68 6.75
C TYR A 91 5.81 16.39 7.51
N THR A 92 5.15 15.33 7.04
CA THR A 92 5.04 14.09 7.78
C THR A 92 5.35 12.85 6.94
N TRP A 93 5.63 11.75 7.65
CA TRP A 93 5.84 10.41 7.14
C TRP A 93 5.06 9.36 7.97
N GLY A 94 4.91 8.16 7.42
CA GLY A 94 4.27 6.99 8.04
C GLY A 94 5.18 5.76 8.01
N TYR A 95 4.74 4.65 8.60
CA TYR A 95 5.54 3.42 8.68
C TYR A 95 5.98 2.90 7.29
N ASP A 96 5.19 3.21 6.26
CA ASP A 96 5.44 2.85 4.87
C ASP A 96 6.75 3.42 4.34
N ALA A 97 7.17 4.61 4.78
CA ALA A 97 8.48 5.17 4.45
C ALA A 97 9.64 4.25 4.89
N ILE A 98 9.47 3.56 6.02
CA ILE A 98 10.48 2.65 6.57
C ILE A 98 10.40 1.31 5.85
N ALA A 99 9.19 0.80 5.60
CA ALA A 99 9.01 -0.42 4.81
C ALA A 99 9.63 -0.28 3.42
N TYR A 100 9.36 0.82 2.72
CA TYR A 100 9.94 1.07 1.39
C TYR A 100 11.46 1.23 1.44
N TYR A 101 12.02 1.71 2.56
CA TYR A 101 13.48 1.80 2.71
C TYR A 101 14.11 0.42 2.77
N TRP A 102 13.52 -0.49 3.57
CA TRP A 102 14.03 -1.85 3.67
C TRP A 102 13.78 -2.66 2.39
N LEU A 103 12.67 -2.44 1.70
CA LEU A 103 12.45 -3.00 0.36
C LEU A 103 13.47 -2.47 -0.65
N GLU A 104 13.83 -1.18 -0.59
CA GLU A 104 14.90 -0.62 -1.41
C GLU A 104 16.25 -1.31 -1.14
N GLN A 105 16.58 -1.54 0.13
CA GLN A 105 17.81 -2.26 0.51
C GLN A 105 17.77 -3.73 0.06
N LEU A 106 16.59 -4.36 0.09
CA LEU A 106 16.41 -5.77 -0.28
C LEU A 106 16.46 -5.99 -1.80
N PHE A 107 15.69 -5.22 -2.56
CA PHE A 107 15.54 -5.42 -4.00
C PHE A 107 16.75 -4.91 -4.78
N GLN A 108 17.29 -3.74 -4.41
CA GLN A 108 18.37 -3.08 -5.16
C GLN A 108 18.06 -2.87 -6.65
N GLU A 109 16.77 -2.77 -6.99
CA GLU A 109 16.24 -2.54 -8.33
C GLU A 109 14.89 -1.83 -8.25
N ASP A 110 14.47 -1.19 -9.34
CA ASP A 110 13.22 -0.41 -9.39
C ASP A 110 12.00 -1.25 -8.96
N PHE A 111 11.25 -0.72 -8.00
CA PHE A 111 9.97 -1.28 -7.55
C PHE A 111 8.92 -0.18 -7.44
N TYR A 112 7.66 -0.60 -7.47
CA TYR A 112 6.53 0.30 -7.66
C TYR A 112 5.55 0.18 -6.49
N VAL A 113 5.03 1.31 -6.03
CA VAL A 113 4.08 1.39 -4.94
C VAL A 113 2.81 2.07 -5.42
N ILE A 114 1.68 1.39 -5.27
CA ILE A 114 0.35 1.96 -5.50
C ILE A 114 -0.24 2.27 -4.13
N LYS A 115 -0.28 3.56 -3.75
CA LYS A 115 -0.71 3.99 -2.42
C LYS A 115 -2.03 4.74 -2.47
N TRP A 116 -3.00 4.31 -1.67
CA TRP A 116 -4.20 5.11 -1.36
C TRP A 116 -4.46 5.19 0.14
N ALA A 117 -4.21 6.33 0.77
CA ALA A 117 -4.41 6.49 2.21
C ALA A 117 -4.95 7.89 2.55
N ILE A 118 -6.01 7.94 3.37
CA ILE A 118 -6.66 9.19 3.79
C ILE A 118 -7.01 9.11 5.27
N GLY A 119 -6.59 10.12 6.04
CA GLY A 119 -6.81 10.18 7.49
C GLY A 119 -8.29 10.30 7.90
N GLY A 120 -8.63 9.68 9.04
CA GLY A 120 -9.95 9.78 9.64
C GLY A 120 -11.05 8.99 8.91
N THR A 121 -10.67 7.94 8.19
CA THR A 121 -11.57 7.12 7.37
C THR A 121 -11.91 5.81 8.08
N ALA A 122 -13.13 5.30 7.84
CA ALA A 122 -13.65 4.06 8.43
C ALA A 122 -13.81 2.97 7.37
N ILE A 123 -13.81 1.70 7.79
CA ILE A 123 -13.99 0.58 6.87
C ILE A 123 -15.46 0.34 6.54
N ALA A 124 -16.35 0.39 7.53
CA ALA A 124 -17.78 0.21 7.29
C ALA A 124 -18.46 1.54 6.94
N ALA A 125 -19.48 1.50 6.08
CA ALA A 125 -20.32 2.65 5.75
C ALA A 125 -21.80 2.33 6.05
N PRO A 126 -22.64 3.34 6.36
CA PRO A 126 -22.36 4.60 7.05
C PRO A 126 -22.52 4.37 8.55
N VAL A 127 -21.45 3.96 9.23
CA VAL A 127 -21.57 3.57 10.65
C VAL A 127 -21.15 4.69 11.60
N THR A 128 -20.15 5.50 11.26
CA THR A 128 -19.74 6.69 12.03
C THR A 128 -19.81 7.96 11.19
N THR A 129 -19.49 9.13 11.73
CA THR A 129 -19.14 10.32 10.92
C THR A 129 -17.61 10.37 10.75
N PRO A 130 -17.00 9.53 9.89
CA PRO A 130 -15.58 9.68 9.58
C PRO A 130 -15.35 11.04 8.92
N PHE A 131 -14.09 11.45 8.85
CA PHE A 131 -13.70 12.66 8.17
C PHE A 131 -14.25 12.66 6.73
N ARG A 132 -15.08 13.67 6.42
CA ARG A 132 -15.76 13.87 5.12
C ARG A 132 -16.73 12.75 4.70
N GLY A 133 -17.07 11.82 5.59
CA GLY A 133 -18.00 10.73 5.26
C GLY A 133 -17.47 9.79 4.18
N THR A 134 -16.15 9.56 4.14
CA THR A 134 -15.49 8.67 3.17
C THR A 134 -15.11 7.34 3.80
N TYR A 135 -15.32 6.24 3.07
CA TYR A 135 -15.25 4.88 3.61
C TYR A 135 -14.56 3.92 2.66
N TRP A 136 -14.02 2.84 3.22
CA TRP A 136 -13.42 1.72 2.47
C TRP A 136 -14.40 0.59 2.14
N SER A 137 -15.68 0.74 2.49
CA SER A 137 -16.66 -0.35 2.41
C SER A 137 -16.68 -1.04 1.05
N ALA A 138 -16.60 -2.37 1.09
CA ALA A 138 -16.76 -3.26 -0.04
C ALA A 138 -18.21 -3.79 -0.18
N ASP A 139 -19.16 -3.25 0.59
CA ASP A 139 -20.57 -3.60 0.45
C ASP A 139 -21.07 -3.30 -0.98
N PRO A 140 -21.68 -4.27 -1.69
CA PRO A 140 -22.08 -4.07 -3.08
C PRO A 140 -23.07 -2.92 -3.28
N LYS A 141 -23.98 -2.70 -2.31
CA LYS A 141 -24.93 -1.59 -2.39
C LYS A 141 -24.22 -0.26 -2.21
N TRP A 142 -23.32 -0.15 -1.23
CA TRP A 142 -22.47 1.02 -1.03
C TRP A 142 -21.67 1.39 -2.29
N LEU A 143 -21.07 0.40 -2.93
CA LEU A 143 -20.28 0.59 -4.16
C LEU A 143 -21.15 1.00 -5.35
N ALA A 144 -22.36 0.45 -5.49
CA ALA A 144 -23.28 0.83 -6.55
C ALA A 144 -23.85 2.25 -6.38
N GLU A 145 -23.98 2.71 -5.14
CA GLU A 145 -24.60 4.00 -4.79
C GLU A 145 -23.58 5.15 -4.60
N ASN A 146 -22.27 4.88 -4.66
CA ASN A 146 -21.23 5.89 -4.49
C ASN A 146 -20.19 5.88 -5.60
N THR A 147 -19.53 7.02 -5.77
CA THR A 147 -18.36 7.18 -6.65
C THR A 147 -17.06 7.29 -5.84
N ALA A 148 -15.94 7.21 -6.54
CA ALA A 148 -14.61 7.32 -5.97
C ALA A 148 -14.36 8.69 -5.32
N THR A 149 -13.62 8.73 -4.21
CA THR A 149 -13.13 10.00 -3.62
C THR A 149 -12.22 10.80 -4.55
N SER A 150 -11.52 10.16 -5.49
CA SER A 150 -10.80 10.82 -6.59
C SER A 150 -11.72 11.68 -7.47
N GLU A 151 -13.00 11.34 -7.50
CA GLU A 151 -14.06 12.01 -8.27
C GLU A 151 -15.02 12.79 -7.35
N LYS A 152 -14.56 13.18 -6.16
CA LYS A 152 -15.35 13.88 -5.12
C LYS A 152 -16.50 13.05 -4.52
N GLY A 153 -16.52 11.74 -4.77
CA GLY A 153 -17.41 10.79 -4.11
C GLY A 153 -16.94 10.41 -2.70
N LYS A 154 -17.44 9.28 -2.20
CA LYS A 154 -17.21 8.82 -0.82
C LYS A 154 -16.49 7.47 -0.72
N SER A 155 -16.28 6.76 -1.82
CA SER A 155 -15.63 5.45 -1.80
C SER A 155 -14.12 5.56 -1.97
N LEU A 156 -13.38 5.23 -0.92
CA LEU A 156 -11.92 5.12 -0.94
C LEU A 156 -11.50 3.87 -1.69
N LEU A 157 -12.26 2.78 -1.55
CA LEU A 157 -12.02 1.53 -2.27
C LEU A 157 -12.07 1.77 -3.78
N LEU A 158 -13.11 2.43 -4.32
CA LEU A 158 -13.16 2.75 -5.74
C LEU A 158 -12.01 3.65 -6.21
N SER A 159 -11.47 4.49 -5.32
CA SER A 159 -10.32 5.34 -5.67
C SER A 159 -9.01 4.55 -5.72
N LEU A 160 -8.83 3.61 -4.78
CA LEU A 160 -7.72 2.66 -4.81
C LEU A 160 -7.78 1.82 -6.08
N ILE A 161 -8.96 1.32 -6.45
CA ILE A 161 -9.16 0.56 -7.69
C ILE A 161 -8.82 1.39 -8.93
N ALA A 162 -9.31 2.63 -9.01
CA ALA A 162 -8.95 3.52 -10.12
C ALA A 162 -7.44 3.81 -10.20
N ASN A 163 -6.75 3.91 -9.05
CA ASN A 163 -5.29 4.05 -9.02
C ASN A 163 -4.60 2.76 -9.51
N ILE A 164 -5.05 1.60 -9.07
CA ILE A 164 -4.55 0.29 -9.52
C ILE A 164 -4.69 0.15 -11.03
N ASP A 165 -5.89 0.39 -11.56
CA ASP A 165 -6.19 0.26 -12.98
C ASP A 165 -5.34 1.22 -13.82
N ALA A 166 -5.30 2.50 -13.45
CA ALA A 166 -4.50 3.47 -14.16
C ALA A 166 -3.00 3.14 -14.10
N SER A 167 -2.49 2.70 -12.94
CA SER A 167 -1.09 2.29 -12.76
C SER A 167 -0.73 1.12 -13.67
N ILE A 168 -1.61 0.12 -13.77
CA ILE A 168 -1.44 -1.04 -14.63
C ILE A 168 -1.47 -0.62 -16.11
N ASP A 169 -2.51 0.09 -16.52
CA ASP A 169 -2.76 0.42 -17.92
C ASP A 169 -1.73 1.41 -18.49
N GLN A 170 -1.32 2.39 -17.68
CA GLN A 170 -0.47 3.47 -18.15
C GLN A 170 1.01 3.21 -17.98
N THR A 171 1.42 2.42 -16.98
CA THR A 171 2.84 2.24 -16.64
C THR A 171 3.24 0.77 -16.57
N LEU A 172 2.66 0.00 -15.65
CA LEU A 172 3.20 -1.32 -15.30
C LEU A 172 3.12 -2.33 -16.47
N SER A 173 2.03 -2.32 -17.23
CA SER A 173 1.87 -3.20 -18.41
C SER A 173 2.86 -2.91 -19.54
N LYS A 174 3.53 -1.75 -19.52
CA LYS A 174 4.51 -1.32 -20.54
C LYS A 174 5.95 -1.63 -20.12
N LEU A 175 6.17 -2.14 -18.91
CA LEU A 175 7.50 -2.55 -18.44
C LEU A 175 7.96 -3.78 -19.24
N LYS A 176 9.16 -3.70 -19.81
CA LYS A 176 9.74 -4.78 -20.65
C LYS A 176 9.91 -6.09 -19.87
N GLN A 177 10.25 -5.98 -18.59
CA GLN A 177 10.40 -7.09 -17.66
C GLN A 177 9.05 -7.61 -17.12
N GLY A 178 7.93 -6.96 -17.43
CA GLY A 178 6.65 -7.21 -16.79
C GLY A 178 6.63 -6.78 -15.31
N TYR A 179 5.59 -7.19 -14.59
CA TYR A 179 5.42 -6.85 -13.17
C TYR A 179 4.72 -7.98 -12.40
N GLN A 180 4.90 -7.95 -11.09
CA GLN A 180 4.25 -8.83 -10.12
C GLN A 180 3.79 -7.99 -8.93
N ILE A 181 2.54 -8.20 -8.50
CA ILE A 181 2.06 -7.60 -7.25
C ILE A 181 2.42 -8.57 -6.13
N ASP A 182 3.23 -8.11 -5.19
CA ASP A 182 3.83 -8.99 -4.17
C ASP A 182 3.06 -8.95 -2.86
N ALA A 183 2.47 -7.80 -2.50
CA ALA A 183 1.74 -7.66 -1.24
C ALA A 183 0.69 -6.54 -1.29
N PHE A 184 -0.32 -6.71 -0.42
CA PHE A 184 -1.25 -5.67 -0.02
C PHE A 184 -1.01 -5.30 1.44
N VAL A 185 -0.51 -4.09 1.67
CA VAL A 185 -0.18 -3.54 2.99
C VAL A 185 -1.32 -2.65 3.49
N TRP A 186 -1.72 -2.82 4.74
CA TRP A 186 -2.87 -2.14 5.34
C TRP A 186 -2.64 -1.67 6.78
N HIS A 187 -3.07 -0.45 7.09
CA HIS A 187 -3.25 -0.03 8.49
C HIS A 187 -4.44 0.91 8.65
N GLN A 188 -5.44 0.43 9.38
CA GLN A 188 -6.68 1.13 9.67
C GLN A 188 -7.39 0.47 10.85
N GLY A 189 -8.37 1.15 11.43
CA GLY A 189 -9.31 0.59 12.40
C GLY A 189 -9.74 1.60 13.46
N GLU A 190 -8.97 2.67 13.64
CA GLU A 190 -9.22 3.67 14.69
C GLU A 190 -10.52 4.45 14.48
N SER A 191 -11.08 4.49 13.27
CA SER A 191 -12.36 5.18 13.01
C SER A 191 -13.58 4.25 13.10
N ASP A 192 -13.37 2.95 13.33
CA ASP A 192 -14.42 1.94 13.45
C ASP A 192 -14.69 1.57 14.92
N TYR A 193 -14.17 2.36 15.87
CA TYR A 193 -14.26 2.10 17.31
C TYR A 193 -15.69 2.05 17.88
N GLU A 194 -16.68 2.61 17.18
CA GLU A 194 -18.11 2.52 17.56
C GLU A 194 -18.79 1.28 16.96
N HIS A 195 -18.13 0.60 16.00
CA HIS A 195 -18.66 -0.51 15.19
C HIS A 195 -17.62 -1.63 15.01
N GLY A 196 -16.91 -1.93 16.09
CA GLY A 196 -15.82 -2.90 16.04
C GLY A 196 -16.28 -4.32 15.73
N LYS A 197 -17.53 -4.69 16.07
CA LYS A 197 -18.08 -6.03 15.83
C LYS A 197 -18.18 -6.38 14.34
N GLU A 198 -18.44 -5.37 13.51
CA GLU A 198 -18.55 -5.51 12.07
C GLU A 198 -17.18 -5.51 11.38
N TYR A 199 -16.13 -5.07 12.07
CA TYR A 199 -14.80 -4.83 11.48
C TYR A 199 -14.23 -6.06 10.75
N TYR A 200 -14.35 -7.25 11.35
CA TYR A 200 -13.88 -8.50 10.73
C TYR A 200 -14.49 -8.75 9.35
N GLN A 201 -15.82 -8.63 9.21
CA GLN A 201 -16.48 -8.90 7.93
C GLN A 201 -16.14 -7.83 6.90
N ASN A 202 -16.03 -6.56 7.32
CA ASN A 202 -15.67 -5.46 6.43
C ASN A 202 -14.22 -5.58 5.94
N LEU A 203 -13.28 -5.93 6.83
CA LEU A 203 -11.87 -6.18 6.47
C LEU A 203 -11.77 -7.30 5.45
N LYS A 204 -12.43 -8.42 5.72
CA LYS A 204 -12.51 -9.55 4.79
C LYS A 204 -13.08 -9.12 3.44
N GLY A 205 -14.15 -8.34 3.44
CA GLY A 205 -14.75 -7.79 2.23
C GLY A 205 -13.77 -6.96 1.40
N VAL A 206 -13.05 -6.03 2.02
CA VAL A 206 -12.05 -5.19 1.33
C VAL A 206 -10.92 -6.03 0.75
N VAL A 207 -10.36 -6.97 1.52
CA VAL A 207 -9.24 -7.80 1.05
C VAL A 207 -9.69 -8.69 -0.11
N SER A 208 -10.84 -9.36 0.01
CA SER A 208 -11.40 -10.17 -1.07
C SER A 208 -11.70 -9.34 -2.32
N TYR A 209 -12.26 -8.14 -2.16
CA TYR A 209 -12.56 -7.26 -3.29
C TYR A 209 -11.29 -6.89 -4.06
N VAL A 210 -10.24 -6.45 -3.36
CA VAL A 210 -8.97 -6.08 -4.00
C VAL A 210 -8.34 -7.29 -4.70
N ARG A 211 -8.25 -8.45 -4.05
CA ARG A 211 -7.67 -9.66 -4.64
C ARG A 211 -8.44 -10.13 -5.89
N ASN A 212 -9.77 -10.10 -5.86
CA ASN A 212 -10.61 -10.45 -6.99
C ASN A 212 -10.41 -9.45 -8.15
N HIS A 213 -10.44 -8.15 -7.86
CA HIS A 213 -10.21 -7.11 -8.87
C HIS A 213 -8.86 -7.27 -9.55
N LEU A 214 -7.79 -7.52 -8.78
CA LEU A 214 -6.46 -7.79 -9.35
C LEU A 214 -6.46 -9.01 -10.26
N THR A 215 -7.16 -10.08 -9.85
CA THR A 215 -7.25 -11.31 -10.63
C THR A 215 -7.94 -11.08 -11.96
N GLU A 216 -9.07 -10.37 -11.93
CA GLU A 216 -9.82 -9.97 -13.12
C GLU A 216 -9.02 -9.04 -14.02
N LYS A 217 -8.36 -8.03 -13.43
CA LYS A 217 -7.61 -7.00 -14.17
C LYS A 217 -6.37 -7.56 -14.87
N THR A 218 -5.66 -8.49 -14.25
CA THR A 218 -4.37 -8.98 -14.79
C THR A 218 -4.45 -10.38 -15.39
N GLY A 219 -5.53 -11.13 -15.16
CA GLY A 219 -5.63 -12.54 -15.54
C GLY A 219 -4.69 -13.49 -14.78
N LYS A 220 -4.13 -13.05 -13.63
CA LYS A 220 -3.27 -13.87 -12.75
C LYS A 220 -4.01 -14.10 -11.44
N ASP A 221 -3.90 -15.29 -10.86
CA ASP A 221 -4.54 -15.58 -9.57
C ASP A 221 -3.88 -14.79 -8.42
N TYR A 222 -4.65 -13.90 -7.79
CA TYR A 222 -4.27 -13.13 -6.61
C TYR A 222 -5.12 -13.46 -5.38
N SER A 223 -5.88 -14.56 -5.40
CA SER A 223 -6.70 -15.02 -4.25
C SER A 223 -5.87 -15.25 -2.98
N GLU A 224 -4.58 -15.53 -3.15
CA GLU A 224 -3.60 -15.76 -2.09
C GLU A 224 -2.58 -14.62 -1.90
N LEU A 225 -2.80 -13.43 -2.50
CA LEU A 225 -1.89 -12.30 -2.36
C LEU A 225 -1.61 -11.98 -0.88
N PRO A 226 -0.33 -11.95 -0.43
CA PRO A 226 0.03 -11.58 0.94
C PRO A 226 -0.66 -10.30 1.41
N PHE A 227 -1.35 -10.38 2.55
CA PHE A 227 -1.99 -9.25 3.20
C PHE A 227 -1.28 -8.94 4.51
N ILE A 228 -0.58 -7.81 4.57
CA ILE A 228 0.27 -7.44 5.71
C ILE A 228 -0.37 -6.26 6.42
N PHE A 229 -0.64 -6.37 7.71
CA PHE A 229 -1.41 -5.36 8.42
C PHE A 229 -1.08 -5.29 9.90
N GLY A 230 -1.25 -4.11 10.51
CA GLY A 230 -0.96 -3.90 11.92
C GLY A 230 -2.20 -3.70 12.78
N THR A 231 -2.15 -4.11 14.05
CA THR A 231 -3.22 -3.78 15.01
C THR A 231 -3.27 -2.28 15.34
N VAL A 232 -4.34 -1.86 16.03
CA VAL A 232 -4.41 -0.54 16.67
C VAL A 232 -3.79 -0.63 18.06
N SER A 233 -2.98 0.35 18.44
CA SER A 233 -2.43 0.46 19.80
C SER A 233 -3.54 0.48 20.85
N ARG A 234 -3.41 -0.29 21.93
CA ARG A 234 -4.32 -0.25 23.08
C ARG A 234 -4.28 1.07 23.85
N LYS A 235 -3.22 1.86 23.64
CA LYS A 235 -3.05 3.22 24.18
C LYS A 235 -3.80 4.27 23.35
N ASN A 236 -4.38 3.88 22.21
CA ASN A 236 -5.11 4.78 21.33
C ASN A 236 -6.42 5.22 21.97
N LYS A 237 -6.74 6.52 21.90
CA LYS A 237 -8.00 7.07 22.44
C LYS A 237 -9.26 6.54 21.72
N ARG A 238 -9.09 5.94 20.55
CA ARG A 238 -10.13 5.24 19.78
C ARG A 238 -9.86 3.74 19.68
N TYR A 239 -9.12 3.18 20.63
CA TYR A 239 -8.98 1.73 20.72
C TYR A 239 -10.36 1.08 20.95
N ASN A 240 -10.59 -0.04 20.27
CA ASN A 240 -11.74 -0.90 20.48
C ASN A 240 -11.27 -2.36 20.38
N SER A 241 -11.65 -3.18 21.36
CA SER A 241 -11.25 -4.59 21.43
C SER A 241 -11.85 -5.45 20.33
N ASP A 242 -13.07 -5.16 19.88
CA ASP A 242 -13.73 -5.91 18.81
C ASP A 242 -13.02 -5.67 17.46
N VAL A 243 -12.50 -4.46 17.21
CA VAL A 243 -11.63 -4.17 16.05
C VAL A 243 -10.37 -5.03 16.10
N GLU A 244 -9.66 -5.05 17.24
CA GLU A 244 -8.45 -5.87 17.42
C GLU A 244 -8.76 -7.38 17.27
N GLU A 245 -9.85 -7.86 17.88
CA GLU A 245 -10.31 -9.24 17.75
C GLU A 245 -10.63 -9.58 16.29
N GLY A 246 -11.28 -8.67 15.56
CA GLY A 246 -11.61 -8.86 14.16
C GLY A 246 -10.37 -8.98 13.27
N MET A 247 -9.34 -8.18 13.53
CA MET A 247 -8.03 -8.29 12.87
C MET A 247 -7.35 -9.64 13.16
N ARG A 248 -7.28 -10.02 14.44
CA ARG A 248 -6.65 -11.29 14.86
C ARG A 248 -7.39 -12.51 14.30
N ARG A 249 -8.73 -12.44 14.27
CA ARG A 249 -9.56 -13.46 13.64
C ARG A 249 -9.25 -13.59 12.15
N TYR A 250 -9.18 -12.48 11.42
CA TYR A 250 -8.84 -12.51 9.99
C TYR A 250 -7.47 -13.16 9.75
N ALA A 251 -6.44 -12.76 10.52
CA ALA A 251 -5.10 -13.33 10.42
C ALA A 251 -5.04 -14.83 10.72
N LYS A 252 -5.91 -15.33 11.59
CA LYS A 252 -6.00 -16.77 11.91
C LYS A 252 -6.65 -17.57 10.77
N GLU A 253 -7.60 -16.97 10.04
CA GLU A 253 -8.38 -17.64 9.00
C GLU A 253 -7.68 -17.64 7.64
N ASP A 254 -7.01 -16.54 7.27
CA ASP A 254 -6.29 -16.41 6.01
C ASP A 254 -4.79 -16.72 6.22
N LYS A 255 -4.32 -17.83 5.64
CA LYS A 255 -2.92 -18.29 5.77
C LYS A 255 -1.88 -17.30 5.21
N ASN A 256 -2.30 -16.39 4.33
CA ASN A 256 -1.44 -15.37 3.72
C ASN A 256 -1.69 -13.98 4.32
N ALA A 257 -2.35 -13.92 5.49
CA ALA A 257 -2.53 -12.70 6.26
C ALA A 257 -1.51 -12.63 7.40
N TYR A 258 -0.66 -11.61 7.36
CA TYR A 258 0.44 -11.40 8.30
C TYR A 258 0.12 -10.20 9.19
N LEU A 259 -0.23 -10.48 10.44
CA LEU A 259 -0.56 -9.46 11.43
C LEU A 259 0.69 -9.03 12.22
N ILE A 260 0.98 -7.74 12.18
CA ILE A 260 1.99 -7.08 13.01
C ILE A 260 1.31 -6.62 14.31
N ASP A 261 1.77 -7.14 15.45
CA ASP A 261 1.24 -6.74 16.74
C ASP A 261 1.77 -5.35 17.14
N MET A 262 0.86 -4.38 17.11
CA MET A 262 1.08 -2.99 17.49
C MET A 262 0.33 -2.63 18.79
N SER A 263 -0.14 -3.62 19.55
CA SER A 263 -0.96 -3.38 20.77
C SER A 263 -0.26 -2.48 21.79
N GLU A 264 1.06 -2.62 21.93
CA GLU A 264 1.88 -1.82 22.83
C GLU A 264 2.52 -0.59 22.20
N ALA A 265 2.21 -0.30 20.94
CA ALA A 265 2.81 0.79 20.19
C ALA A 265 2.64 2.15 20.89
N GLU A 266 3.73 2.90 20.88
CA GLU A 266 3.81 4.27 21.37
C GLU A 266 3.09 5.24 20.41
N LEU A 267 2.44 6.23 21.01
CA LEU A 267 1.67 7.23 20.30
C LEU A 267 2.25 8.62 20.52
N MET A 268 1.96 9.53 19.60
CA MET A 268 2.16 10.96 19.81
C MET A 268 1.25 11.48 20.94
N GLY A 269 1.48 12.73 21.35
CA GLY A 269 0.71 13.37 22.42
C GLY A 269 -0.80 13.47 22.16
N ASP A 270 -1.24 13.31 20.91
CA ASP A 270 -2.65 13.26 20.53
C ASP A 270 -3.37 11.93 20.86
N LYS A 271 -2.60 10.94 21.34
CA LYS A 271 -3.03 9.58 21.69
C LYS A 271 -3.78 8.90 20.54
N LEU A 272 -3.42 9.18 19.29
CA LEU A 272 -4.08 8.65 18.11
C LEU A 272 -3.08 8.13 17.08
N HIS A 273 -2.02 8.88 16.81
CA HIS A 273 -1.08 8.53 15.76
C HIS A 273 0.20 7.95 16.33
N PHE A 274 0.83 7.03 15.61
CA PHE A 274 2.13 6.48 15.99
C PHE A 274 3.18 7.59 16.11
N ASN A 275 4.07 7.45 17.09
CA ASN A 275 5.29 8.25 17.11
C ASN A 275 6.35 7.62 16.17
N GLN A 276 7.54 8.23 16.10
CA GLN A 276 8.63 7.75 15.26
C GLN A 276 9.09 6.33 15.63
N VAL A 277 9.08 5.96 16.92
CA VAL A 277 9.54 4.65 17.40
C VAL A 277 8.62 3.56 16.88
N SER A 278 7.30 3.74 17.01
CA SER A 278 6.33 2.75 16.54
C SER A 278 6.15 2.73 15.03
N ALA A 279 6.24 3.89 14.35
CA ALA A 279 6.24 3.92 12.89
C ALA A 279 7.48 3.20 12.33
N GLU A 280 8.65 3.37 12.95
CA GLU A 280 9.87 2.65 12.55
C GLU A 280 9.82 1.16 12.87
N TYR A 281 9.29 0.79 14.04
CA TYR A 281 9.07 -0.62 14.37
C TYR A 281 8.16 -1.29 13.35
N MET A 282 6.97 -0.72 13.10
CA MET A 282 6.00 -1.32 12.19
C MET A 282 6.54 -1.47 10.78
N GLY A 283 7.25 -0.46 10.26
CA GLY A 283 7.80 -0.56 8.91
C GLY A 283 9.00 -1.50 8.77
N LYS A 284 9.60 -1.95 9.88
CA LYS A 284 10.66 -2.98 9.87
C LYS A 284 10.12 -4.40 9.93
N GLN A 285 8.95 -4.61 10.53
CA GLN A 285 8.30 -5.93 10.65
C GLN A 285 7.67 -6.33 9.32
#